data_AF-A0A2H4ZB39-F1
#
_entry.id   AF-A0A2H4ZB39-F1
#
_cell.length_a   1.000
_cell.length_b   1.000
_cell.length_c   1.000
_cell.angle_alpha   90.00
_cell.angle_beta   90.00
_cell.angle_gamma   90.00
#
_symmetry.space_group_name_H-M   'P 1'
#
loop_
_entity.id
_entity.type
_entity.pdbx_description
1 polymer ?
#
loop_
_entity_poly.entity_id
_entity_poly.type
_entity_poly.pdbx_seq_one_letter_code
_entity_poly.pdbx_strand_id
1 'polypeptide(L)'
;MKTALVFVCAILGALAKTHLEEEKEKLHKIHEECQADPATYADDKLLENLSQNLNNPRVEAHMLCESTNVGLQCKDGHLNIKTIKEKVALCVKDEKEVDRLVKKCAIQRETAGKTAVYLFMCLDKNGVTYFHEF
;
A
#
# COMPACT_ATOMS: atom_id res chain seq x y z
N MET A 1 -40.20 -16.02 16.45
CA MET A 1 -38.96 -15.31 16.82
C MET A 1 -37.82 -15.79 15.91
N LYS A 2 -37.66 -15.18 14.72
CA LYS A 2 -36.59 -15.53 13.75
C LYS A 2 -35.97 -14.29 13.09
N THR A 3 -36.09 -13.13 13.73
CA THR A 3 -35.64 -11.83 13.19
C THR A 3 -34.34 -11.31 13.83
N ALA A 4 -33.77 -12.03 14.81
CA ALA A 4 -32.62 -11.55 15.57
C ALA A 4 -31.25 -11.75 14.88
N LEU A 5 -31.19 -12.45 13.73
CA LEU A 5 -29.92 -12.85 13.11
C LEU A 5 -29.48 -11.95 11.93
N VAL A 6 -30.31 -10.99 11.52
CA VAL A 6 -30.03 -10.15 10.32
C VAL A 6 -29.27 -8.87 10.68
N PHE A 7 -29.31 -8.40 11.93
CA PHE A 7 -28.67 -7.13 12.32
C PHE A 7 -27.16 -7.25 12.60
N VAL A 8 -26.63 -8.45 12.86
CA VAL A 8 -25.20 -8.63 13.22
C VAL A 8 -24.27 -8.49 12.02
N CYS A 9 -24.70 -8.92 10.82
CA CYS A 9 -23.87 -8.83 9.61
C CYS A 9 -23.70 -7.38 9.10
N ALA A 10 -24.67 -6.50 9.33
CA ALA A 10 -24.61 -5.11 8.86
C ALA A 10 -23.59 -4.26 9.64
N ILE A 11 -23.35 -4.58 10.92
CA ILE A 11 -22.42 -3.82 11.78
C ILE A 11 -20.96 -4.11 11.41
N LEU A 12 -20.64 -5.35 11.04
CA LEU A 12 -19.28 -5.74 10.63
C LEU A 12 -18.84 -5.09 9.31
N GLY A 13 -19.77 -4.88 8.37
CA GLY A 13 -19.48 -4.20 7.10
C GLY A 13 -19.16 -2.71 7.27
N ALA A 14 -19.77 -2.04 8.26
CA ALA A 14 -19.56 -0.62 8.51
C ALA A 14 -18.16 -0.32 9.10
N LEU A 15 -17.68 -1.15 10.04
CA LEU A 15 -16.39 -0.98 10.70
C LEU A 15 -15.19 -1.17 9.77
N ALA A 16 -15.28 -2.08 8.80
CA ALA A 16 -14.20 -2.32 7.84
C ALA A 16 -14.02 -1.14 6.86
N LYS A 17 -15.12 -0.44 6.54
CA LYS A 17 -15.09 0.73 5.66
C LYS A 17 -14.43 1.92 6.35
N THR A 18 -14.68 2.14 7.64
CA THR A 18 -14.06 3.25 8.38
C THR A 18 -12.54 3.08 8.50
N HIS A 19 -12.06 1.86 8.75
CA HIS A 19 -10.62 1.60 8.89
C HIS A 19 -9.82 1.79 7.59
N LEU A 20 -10.38 1.42 6.43
CA LEU A 20 -9.70 1.65 5.15
C LEU A 20 -9.57 3.16 4.84
N GLU A 21 -10.59 3.97 5.14
CA GLU A 21 -10.52 5.42 4.94
C GLU A 21 -9.51 6.09 5.87
N GLU A 22 -9.42 5.66 7.14
CA GLU A 22 -8.38 6.14 8.07
C GLU A 22 -6.97 5.84 7.55
N GLU A 23 -6.77 4.65 6.99
CA GLU A 23 -5.49 4.25 6.42
C GLU A 23 -5.14 5.05 5.17
N LYS A 24 -6.12 5.37 4.32
CA LYS A 24 -5.94 6.25 3.15
C LYS A 24 -5.55 7.67 3.56
N GLU A 25 -6.23 8.24 4.57
CA GLU A 25 -5.87 9.57 5.10
C GLU A 25 -4.45 9.57 5.66
N LYS A 26 -4.06 8.50 6.36
CA LYS A 26 -2.69 8.34 6.85
C LYS A 26 -1.69 8.26 5.69
N LEU A 27 -2.01 7.52 4.64
CA LEU A 27 -1.16 7.39 3.46
C LEU A 27 -0.98 8.74 2.76
N HIS A 28 -2.04 9.52 2.63
CA HIS A 28 -1.98 10.88 2.08
C HIS A 28 -1.06 11.80 2.88
N LYS A 29 -1.15 11.79 4.23
CA LYS A 29 -0.23 12.56 5.09
C LYS A 29 1.23 12.14 4.90
N ILE A 30 1.47 10.82 4.81
CA ILE A 30 2.82 10.30 4.54
C ILE A 30 3.33 10.78 3.18
N HIS A 31 2.47 10.80 2.15
CA HIS A 31 2.82 11.33 0.85
C HIS A 31 3.20 12.82 0.92
N GLU A 32 2.38 13.65 1.59
CA GLU A 32 2.68 15.07 1.81
C GLU A 32 4.02 15.28 2.55
N GLU A 33 4.29 14.47 3.57
CA GLU A 33 5.58 14.49 4.30
C GLU A 33 6.75 14.12 3.37
N CYS A 34 6.59 13.09 2.53
CA CYS A 34 7.60 12.69 1.55
C CYS A 34 7.78 13.72 0.42
N GLN A 35 6.74 14.48 0.06
CA GLN A 35 6.84 15.59 -0.89
C GLN A 35 7.55 16.81 -0.29
N ALA A 36 7.38 17.07 1.01
CA ALA A 36 7.96 18.22 1.68
C ALA A 36 9.49 18.15 1.81
N ASP A 37 10.07 16.95 1.84
CA ASP A 37 11.52 16.74 1.88
C ASP A 37 12.14 16.75 0.47
N PRO A 38 13.05 17.69 0.14
CA PRO A 38 13.74 17.74 -1.16
C PRO A 38 14.52 16.46 -1.53
N ALA A 39 14.87 15.62 -0.56
CA ALA A 39 15.52 14.33 -0.82
C ALA A 39 14.55 13.30 -1.41
N THR A 40 13.26 13.37 -1.04
CA THR A 40 12.22 12.41 -1.41
C THR A 40 11.13 12.99 -2.31
N TYR A 41 11.16 14.29 -2.60
CA TYR A 41 10.29 14.94 -3.59
C TYR A 41 10.35 14.25 -4.97
N ALA A 42 9.18 14.00 -5.55
CA ALA A 42 9.01 13.50 -6.91
C ALA A 42 7.82 14.21 -7.57
N ASP A 43 7.91 14.53 -8.86
CA ASP A 43 6.77 15.11 -9.60
C ASP A 43 5.63 14.09 -9.67
N ASP A 44 4.41 14.49 -9.31
CA ASP A 44 3.25 13.59 -9.24
C ASP A 44 2.97 12.89 -10.57
N LYS A 45 3.26 13.52 -11.72
CA LYS A 45 3.09 12.87 -13.04
C LYS A 45 4.02 11.67 -13.22
N LEU A 46 5.14 11.65 -12.53
CA LEU A 46 6.04 10.49 -12.52
C LEU A 46 5.46 9.37 -11.64
N LEU A 47 4.83 9.74 -10.53
CA LEU A 47 4.21 8.82 -9.57
C LEU A 47 2.92 8.20 -10.13
N GLU A 48 2.08 8.97 -10.82
CA GLU A 48 0.90 8.49 -11.55
C GLU A 48 1.22 7.41 -12.59
N ASN A 49 2.48 7.34 -13.04
CA ASN A 49 2.94 6.38 -14.02
C ASN A 49 4.21 5.63 -13.58
N LEU A 50 4.15 4.99 -12.41
CA LEU A 50 5.26 4.19 -11.85
C LEU A 50 5.87 3.21 -12.87
N SER A 51 5.03 2.58 -13.70
CA SER A 51 5.47 1.58 -14.67
C SER A 51 6.47 2.13 -15.71
N GLN A 52 6.35 3.41 -16.08
CA GLN A 52 7.27 4.08 -16.99
C GLN A 52 8.47 4.70 -16.28
N ASN A 53 8.41 4.84 -14.94
CA ASN A 53 9.40 5.54 -14.13
C ASN A 53 10.16 4.62 -13.16
N LEU A 54 10.19 3.31 -13.41
CA LEU A 54 10.81 2.29 -12.55
C LEU A 54 12.30 2.48 -12.23
N ASN A 55 13.01 3.28 -13.04
CA ASN A 55 14.44 3.59 -12.83
C ASN A 55 14.67 5.08 -12.58
N ASN A 56 13.61 5.86 -12.33
CA ASN A 56 13.76 7.26 -11.98
C ASN A 56 14.19 7.36 -10.51
N PRO A 57 15.36 7.95 -10.19
CA PRO A 57 15.89 7.99 -8.84
C PRO A 57 15.01 8.78 -7.86
N ARG A 58 14.25 9.77 -8.35
CA ARG A 58 13.29 10.51 -7.51
C ARG A 58 12.07 9.67 -7.18
N VAL A 59 11.56 8.91 -8.14
CA VAL A 59 10.46 7.96 -7.89
C VAL A 59 10.91 6.87 -6.92
N GLU A 60 12.10 6.29 -7.11
CA GLU A 60 12.64 5.30 -6.17
C GLU A 60 12.78 5.86 -4.74
N ALA A 61 13.28 7.09 -4.59
CA ALA A 61 13.42 7.74 -3.29
C ALA A 61 12.06 8.03 -2.63
N HIS A 62 11.10 8.54 -3.41
CA HIS A 62 9.76 8.83 -2.94
C HIS A 62 9.01 7.57 -2.49
N MET A 63 8.96 6.55 -3.34
CA MET A 63 8.28 5.30 -3.00
C MET A 63 8.95 4.59 -1.81
N LEU A 64 10.28 4.69 -1.66
CA LEU A 64 10.97 4.19 -0.47
C LEU A 64 10.53 4.95 0.80
N CYS A 65 10.43 6.28 0.73
CA CYS A 65 9.94 7.11 1.83
C CYS A 65 8.56 6.63 2.30
N GLU A 66 7.59 6.58 1.38
CA GLU A 66 6.24 6.13 1.71
C GLU A 66 6.21 4.70 2.24
N SER A 67 6.87 3.77 1.54
CA SER A 67 6.88 2.37 1.90
C SER A 67 7.47 2.13 3.29
N THR A 68 8.46 2.93 3.71
CA THR A 68 9.05 2.84 5.05
C THR A 68 8.17 3.47 6.12
N ASN A 69 7.55 4.62 5.85
CA ASN A 69 6.66 5.31 6.80
C ASN A 69 5.33 4.55 7.01
N VAL A 70 4.84 3.84 5.99
CA VAL A 70 3.71 2.91 6.13
C VAL A 70 4.12 1.66 6.93
N GLY A 71 5.41 1.32 6.95
CA GLY A 71 5.95 0.15 7.63
C GLY A 71 5.97 -1.13 6.79
N LEU A 72 5.86 -1.02 5.46
CA LEU A 72 5.89 -2.15 4.53
C LEU A 72 7.30 -2.72 4.37
N GLN A 73 8.33 -1.89 4.57
CA GLN A 73 9.72 -2.31 4.48
C GLN A 73 10.64 -1.46 5.36
N CYS A 74 11.81 -1.98 5.66
CA CYS A 74 12.91 -1.24 6.27
C CYS A 74 13.66 -0.38 5.23
N LYS A 75 14.50 0.55 5.69
CA LYS A 75 15.30 1.44 4.81
C LYS A 75 16.26 0.68 3.87
N ASP A 76 16.65 -0.54 4.24
CA ASP A 76 17.51 -1.43 3.45
C ASP A 76 16.73 -2.30 2.44
N GLY A 77 15.40 -2.18 2.40
CA GLY A 77 14.54 -2.92 1.48
C GLY A 77 14.04 -4.26 2.00
N HIS A 78 14.33 -4.64 3.26
CA HIS A 78 13.71 -5.82 3.85
C HIS A 78 12.22 -5.61 4.06
N LEU A 79 11.41 -6.45 3.40
CA LEU A 79 9.96 -6.38 3.43
C LEU A 79 9.39 -6.91 4.75
N ASN A 80 8.45 -6.16 5.34
CA ASN A 80 7.66 -6.58 6.48
C ASN A 80 6.38 -7.29 5.99
N ILE A 81 6.50 -8.60 5.77
CA ILE A 81 5.43 -9.46 5.24
C ILE A 81 4.15 -9.39 6.08
N LYS A 82 4.28 -9.27 7.41
CA LYS A 82 3.12 -9.16 8.31
C LYS A 82 2.31 -7.90 8.01
N THR A 83 2.97 -6.74 7.97
CA THR A 83 2.29 -5.47 7.69
C THR A 83 1.75 -5.43 6.26
N ILE A 84 2.49 -5.96 5.26
CA ILE A 84 1.98 -6.05 3.89
C ILE A 84 0.69 -6.89 3.85
N LYS A 85 0.65 -8.03 4.53
CA LYS A 85 -0.55 -8.88 4.63
C LYS A 85 -1.72 -8.13 5.26
N GLU A 86 -1.48 -7.41 6.35
CA GLU A 86 -2.49 -6.58 7.03
C GLU A 86 -3.06 -5.50 6.10
N LYS A 87 -2.21 -4.78 5.35
CA LYS A 87 -2.67 -3.74 4.40
C LYS A 87 -3.44 -4.31 3.22
N VAL A 88 -3.02 -5.44 2.65
CA VAL A 88 -3.76 -6.11 1.56
C VAL A 88 -5.14 -6.58 2.03
N ALA A 89 -5.25 -7.08 3.26
CA ALA A 89 -6.51 -7.56 3.84
C ALA A 89 -7.55 -6.43 4.09
N LEU A 90 -7.13 -5.16 4.05
CA LEU A 90 -8.06 -4.03 4.09
C LEU A 90 -8.98 -4.03 2.86
N CYS A 91 -8.41 -4.30 1.68
CA CYS A 91 -9.11 -4.30 0.39
C CYS A 91 -9.62 -5.70 -0.01
N VAL A 92 -8.91 -6.76 0.38
CA VAL A 92 -9.18 -8.13 -0.08
C VAL A 92 -9.66 -8.98 1.09
N LYS A 93 -10.91 -9.50 1.02
CA LYS A 93 -11.53 -10.27 2.11
C LYS A 93 -11.20 -11.75 2.11
N ASP A 94 -10.88 -12.34 0.96
CA ASP A 94 -10.48 -13.74 0.87
C ASP A 94 -9.02 -13.89 1.33
N GLU A 95 -8.80 -14.54 2.46
CA GLU A 95 -7.46 -14.78 3.02
C GLU A 95 -6.53 -15.52 2.07
N LYS A 96 -7.04 -16.46 1.26
CA LYS A 96 -6.22 -17.18 0.28
C LYS A 96 -5.75 -16.24 -0.82
N GLU A 97 -6.59 -15.30 -1.21
CA GLU A 97 -6.24 -14.28 -2.19
C GLU A 97 -5.24 -13.28 -1.61
N VAL A 98 -5.41 -12.87 -0.36
CA VAL A 98 -4.41 -12.05 0.36
C VAL A 98 -3.05 -12.76 0.34
N ASP A 99 -2.98 -14.03 0.73
CA ASP A 99 -1.73 -14.79 0.76
C ASP A 99 -1.12 -14.95 -0.63
N ARG A 100 -1.94 -15.17 -1.66
CA ARG A 100 -1.51 -15.24 -3.05
C ARG A 100 -0.90 -13.92 -3.51
N LEU A 101 -1.51 -12.78 -3.18
CA LEU A 101 -1.04 -11.45 -3.55
C LEU A 101 0.25 -11.08 -2.82
N VAL A 102 0.34 -11.34 -1.51
CA VAL A 102 1.56 -11.12 -0.73
C VAL A 102 2.71 -11.92 -1.33
N LYS A 103 2.52 -13.22 -1.59
CA LYS A 103 3.54 -14.06 -2.22
C LYS A 103 3.95 -13.58 -3.62
N LYS A 104 3.00 -13.03 -4.38
CA LYS A 104 3.24 -12.53 -5.75
C LYS A 104 3.97 -11.19 -5.77
N CYS A 105 3.65 -10.27 -4.86
CA CYS A 105 4.07 -8.88 -4.95
C CYS A 105 5.18 -8.51 -3.95
N ALA A 106 5.25 -9.15 -2.79
CA ALA A 106 6.25 -8.87 -1.76
C ALA A 106 7.59 -9.57 -2.10
N ILE A 107 8.27 -9.08 -3.13
CA ILE A 107 9.55 -9.61 -3.61
C ILE A 107 10.62 -8.53 -3.52
N GLN A 108 11.67 -8.79 -2.74
CA GLN A 108 12.82 -7.88 -2.63
C GLN A 108 13.53 -7.74 -3.98
N ARG A 109 13.97 -6.52 -4.29
CA ARG A 109 14.65 -6.14 -5.54
C ARG A 109 16.09 -5.69 -5.28
N GLU A 110 16.78 -5.29 -6.34
CA GLU A 110 18.19 -4.92 -6.32
C GLU A 110 18.48 -3.74 -5.39
N THR A 111 17.53 -2.81 -5.28
CA THR A 111 17.58 -1.66 -4.37
C THR A 111 16.32 -1.61 -3.49
N ALA A 112 16.42 -0.93 -2.35
CA ALA A 112 15.27 -0.66 -1.48
C ALA A 112 14.20 0.18 -2.22
N GLY A 113 14.63 1.16 -3.02
CA GLY A 113 13.76 1.97 -3.88
C GLY A 113 12.98 1.13 -4.89
N LYS A 114 13.67 0.27 -5.65
CA LYS A 114 13.01 -0.68 -6.56
C LYS A 114 12.06 -1.60 -5.82
N THR A 115 12.44 -2.08 -4.64
CA THR A 115 11.56 -2.95 -3.84
C THR A 115 10.22 -2.25 -3.55
N ALA A 116 10.27 -0.98 -3.15
CA ALA A 116 9.08 -0.19 -2.90
C ALA A 116 8.25 0.03 -4.18
N VAL A 117 8.87 0.53 -5.27
CA VAL A 117 8.14 0.82 -6.52
C VAL A 117 7.44 -0.43 -7.07
N TYR A 118 8.14 -1.57 -7.08
CA TYR A 118 7.58 -2.82 -7.59
C TYR A 118 6.48 -3.39 -6.69
N LEU A 119 6.59 -3.22 -5.36
CA LEU A 119 5.55 -3.64 -4.43
C LEU A 119 4.25 -2.89 -4.71
N PHE A 120 4.29 -1.55 -4.72
CA PHE A 120 3.11 -0.71 -4.94
C PHE A 120 2.49 -0.98 -6.31
N MET A 121 3.29 -0.96 -7.38
CA MET A 121 2.81 -1.23 -8.75
C MET A 121 2.18 -2.63 -8.87
N CYS A 122 2.76 -3.65 -8.22
CA CYS A 122 2.20 -5.00 -8.27
C CYS A 122 0.86 -5.07 -7.53
N LEU A 123 0.76 -4.51 -6.32
CA LEU A 123 -0.46 -4.53 -5.53
C LEU A 123 -1.59 -3.77 -6.22
N ASP A 124 -1.30 -2.58 -6.74
CA ASP A 124 -2.23 -1.77 -7.51
C ASP A 124 -2.78 -2.52 -8.75
N LYS A 125 -1.88 -3.08 -9.58
CA LYS A 125 -2.25 -3.88 -10.75
C LYS A 125 -3.14 -5.07 -10.42
N ASN A 126 -3.14 -5.56 -9.17
CA ASN A 126 -3.97 -6.66 -8.72
C ASN A 126 -5.17 -6.19 -7.86
N GLY A 127 -5.56 -4.92 -7.95
CA GLY A 127 -6.79 -4.39 -7.37
C GLY A 127 -6.71 -4.05 -5.88
N VAL A 128 -5.50 -3.91 -5.32
CA VAL A 128 -5.32 -3.40 -3.94
C VAL A 128 -5.31 -1.88 -4.00
N THR A 129 -6.51 -1.28 -3.99
CA THR A 129 -6.73 0.15 -4.24
C THR A 129 -6.34 1.07 -3.09
N TYR A 130 -5.87 0.53 -1.97
CA TYR A 130 -5.33 1.31 -0.85
C TYR A 130 -4.19 2.24 -1.28
N PHE A 131 -3.39 1.84 -2.27
CA PHE A 131 -2.18 2.55 -2.70
C PHE A 131 -2.34 3.43 -3.95
N HIS A 132 -3.58 3.68 -4.40
CA HIS A 132 -3.86 4.29 -5.72
C HIS A 132 -4.48 5.70 -5.61
N GLU A 133 -4.47 6.33 -4.43
CA GLU A 133 -5.09 7.63 -4.18
C GLU A 133 -4.04 8.65 -3.76
N PHE A 134 -3.34 9.19 -4.76
CA PHE A 134 -2.55 10.42 -4.66
C PHE A 134 -2.95 11.34 -5.80
#